data_AF-A0A2A6M6X6-F1
#
_entry.id   AF-A0A2A6M6X6-F1
#
_cell.length_a   1.000
_cell.length_b   1.000
_cell.length_c   1.000
_cell.angle_alpha   90.00
_cell.angle_beta   90.00
_cell.angle_gamma   90.00
#
_symmetry.space_group_name_H-M   'P 1'
#
loop_
_entity.id
_entity.type
_entity.pdbx_description
1 polymer ?
#
loop_
_entity_poly.entity_id
_entity_poly.type
_entity_poly.pdbx_seq_one_letter_code
_entity_poly.pdbx_strand_id
1 'polypeptide(L)'
;MSFPRSRRALLVIAIAGLLSGCADYMNHRDSITFGLGNAVEANKGIHIRDPFPRAAYNTQISSDGKVIYRAIGGYQGGRQSSAPPPSAVILPVATPPNGAAR
;
A
#
# COMPACT_ATOMS: atom_id res chain seq x y z
N MET A 1 -37.14 -12.05 2.49
CA MET A 1 -37.00 -12.46 3.90
C MET A 1 -38.23 -11.99 4.66
N SER A 2 -39.08 -12.91 5.12
CA SER A 2 -40.28 -12.58 5.90
C SER A 2 -39.88 -12.41 7.37
N PHE A 3 -39.91 -11.18 7.90
CA PHE A 3 -39.66 -10.94 9.32
C PHE A 3 -40.88 -11.42 10.14
N PRO A 4 -40.68 -12.20 11.22
CA PRO A 4 -41.78 -12.68 12.03
C PRO A 4 -42.47 -11.50 12.73
N ARG A 5 -43.75 -11.25 12.40
CA ARG A 5 -44.63 -10.27 13.07
C ARG A 5 -45.12 -10.74 14.46
N SER A 6 -44.41 -11.65 15.12
CA SER A 6 -44.77 -12.13 16.44
C SER A 6 -43.87 -11.48 17.50
N ARG A 7 -44.46 -10.65 18.38
CA ARG A 7 -43.74 -9.98 19.48
C ARG A 7 -42.89 -10.94 20.31
N ARG A 8 -43.38 -12.17 20.51
CA ARG A 8 -42.66 -13.23 21.23
C ARG A 8 -41.38 -13.66 20.51
N ALA A 9 -41.40 -13.80 19.18
CA ALA A 9 -40.19 -14.13 18.43
C ALA A 9 -39.17 -13.01 18.47
N LEU A 10 -39.61 -11.74 18.38
CA LEU A 10 -38.71 -10.59 18.57
C LEU A 10 -38.06 -10.58 19.95
N LEU A 11 -38.82 -10.92 21.00
CA LEU A 11 -38.32 -11.00 22.37
C LEU A 11 -37.28 -12.14 22.52
N VAL A 12 -37.54 -13.30 21.94
CA VAL A 12 -36.60 -14.43 21.93
C VAL A 12 -35.31 -14.06 21.19
N ILE A 13 -35.40 -13.41 20.03
CA ILE A 13 -34.22 -12.97 19.26
C ILE A 13 -33.41 -11.93 20.05
N ALA A 14 -34.08 -10.98 20.71
CA ALA A 14 -33.41 -9.98 21.54
C ALA A 14 -32.66 -10.62 22.71
N ILE A 15 -33.30 -11.55 23.43
CA ILE A 15 -32.67 -12.28 24.53
C ILE A 15 -31.49 -13.13 24.02
N ALA A 16 -31.66 -13.85 22.91
CA ALA A 16 -30.59 -14.65 22.31
C ALA A 16 -29.39 -13.79 21.89
N GLY A 17 -29.63 -12.59 21.34
CA GLY A 17 -28.57 -11.63 20.98
C GLY A 17 -27.84 -11.05 22.20
N LEU A 18 -28.53 -10.82 23.31
CA LEU A 18 -27.92 -10.38 24.57
C LEU A 18 -27.04 -11.48 25.20
N LEU A 19 -27.50 -12.73 25.15
CA LEU A 19 -26.79 -13.88 25.72
C LEU A 19 -25.61 -14.34 24.85
N SER A 20 -25.64 -14.13 23.53
CA SER A 20 -24.54 -14.52 22.64
C SER A 20 -23.26 -13.74 22.91
N GLY A 21 -23.35 -12.50 23.41
CA GLY A 21 -22.19 -11.71 23.82
C GLY A 21 -21.42 -12.34 24.99
N CYS A 22 -22.09 -13.08 25.87
CA CYS A 22 -21.45 -13.80 26.98
C CYS A 22 -20.65 -15.02 26.49
N ALA A 23 -21.01 -15.59 25.33
CA ALA A 23 -20.28 -16.72 24.76
C ALA A 23 -18.95 -16.30 24.11
N ASP A 24 -18.82 -15.05 23.67
CA ASP A 24 -17.56 -14.57 23.07
C ASP A 24 -16.42 -14.52 24.10
N TYR A 25 -16.74 -14.28 25.38
CA TYR A 25 -15.77 -14.34 26.48
C TYR A 25 -15.20 -15.76 26.70
N MET A 26 -15.97 -16.81 26.42
CA MET A 26 -15.51 -18.20 26.57
C MET A 26 -14.56 -18.65 25.45
N ASN A 27 -14.44 -17.89 24.36
CA ASN A 27 -13.63 -18.27 23.20
C ASN A 27 -12.11 -18.21 23.43
N HIS A 28 -11.62 -17.77 24.61
CA HIS A 28 -10.18 -17.64 24.91
C HIS A 28 -9.39 -17.10 23.70
N ARG A 29 -9.84 -15.97 23.18
CA ARG A 29 -9.20 -15.36 22.02
C ARG A 29 -7.86 -14.78 22.48
N ASP A 30 -6.74 -15.34 22.01
CA ASP A 30 -5.40 -14.74 22.16
C ASP A 30 -5.21 -13.50 21.28
N SER A 31 -6.31 -12.85 20.88
CA SER A 31 -6.37 -11.82 19.85
C SER A 31 -7.16 -10.60 20.35
N ILE A 32 -6.55 -9.41 20.32
CA ILE A 32 -7.16 -8.13 20.77
C ILE A 32 -8.20 -7.53 19.80
N THR A 33 -8.35 -8.04 18.57
CA THR A 33 -9.35 -7.60 17.59
C THR A 33 -9.78 -8.78 16.68
N PHE A 34 -11.01 -8.74 16.14
CA PHE A 34 -11.53 -9.75 15.21
C PHE A 34 -10.74 -9.85 13.88
N GLY A 35 -9.92 -8.85 13.56
CA GLY A 35 -9.14 -8.78 12.32
C GLY A 35 -7.66 -9.11 12.49
N LEU A 36 -7.25 -9.76 13.58
CA LEU A 36 -5.85 -10.11 13.78
C LEU A 36 -5.42 -11.20 12.80
N GLY A 37 -4.51 -10.82 11.92
CA GLY A 37 -3.87 -11.75 10.98
C GLY A 37 -3.02 -12.80 11.71
N ASN A 38 -2.51 -13.75 10.93
CA ASN A 38 -1.67 -14.82 11.45
C ASN A 38 -0.24 -14.32 11.70
N ALA A 39 0.10 -14.08 12.97
CA ALA A 39 1.43 -13.62 13.37
C ALA A 39 2.54 -14.61 12.97
N VAL A 40 2.30 -15.92 13.04
CA VAL A 40 3.28 -16.95 12.64
C VAL A 40 3.56 -16.87 11.14
N GLU A 41 2.52 -16.65 10.34
CA GLU A 41 2.66 -16.49 8.89
C GLU A 41 3.38 -15.19 8.52
N ALA A 42 3.05 -14.07 9.17
CA ALA A 42 3.75 -12.81 8.99
C ALA A 42 5.24 -12.93 9.36
N ASN A 43 5.55 -13.60 10.47
CA ASN A 43 6.93 -13.77 10.94
C ASN A 43 7.79 -14.56 9.96
N LYS A 44 7.21 -15.47 9.14
CA LYS A 44 7.96 -16.18 8.09
C LYS A 44 8.56 -15.21 7.06
N GLY A 45 7.84 -14.13 6.74
CA GLY A 45 8.32 -13.09 5.83
C GLY A 45 9.28 -12.11 6.51
N ILE A 46 8.96 -11.65 7.72
CA ILE A 46 9.76 -10.63 8.43
C ILE A 46 11.13 -11.17 8.85
N HIS A 47 11.20 -12.43 9.31
CA HIS A 47 12.43 -13.06 9.80
C HIS A 47 13.16 -13.88 8.72
N ILE A 48 12.89 -13.62 7.44
CA ILE A 48 13.57 -14.31 6.35
C ILE A 48 15.01 -13.78 6.26
N ARG A 49 15.99 -14.69 6.31
CA ARG A 49 17.43 -14.33 6.32
C ARG A 49 17.88 -13.73 4.98
N ASP A 50 17.35 -14.26 3.89
CA ASP A 50 17.68 -13.86 2.53
C ASP A 50 16.36 -13.65 1.75
N PRO A 51 15.77 -12.45 1.81
CA PRO A 51 14.50 -12.16 1.13
C PRO A 51 14.64 -11.99 -0.39
N PHE A 52 15.86 -11.80 -0.89
CA PHE A 52 16.05 -11.31 -2.26
C PHE A 52 16.51 -12.42 -3.20
N PRO A 53 16.07 -12.40 -4.48
CA PRO A 53 16.56 -13.36 -5.46
C PRO A 53 18.05 -13.11 -5.75
N ARG A 54 18.77 -14.15 -6.20
CA ARG A 54 20.23 -14.08 -6.47
C ARG A 54 20.64 -12.89 -7.37
N ALA A 55 19.78 -12.52 -8.33
CA ALA A 55 20.01 -11.39 -9.22
C ALA A 55 20.02 -10.04 -8.51
N ALA A 56 19.30 -9.88 -7.39
CA ALA A 56 19.29 -8.64 -6.60
C ALA A 56 20.63 -8.37 -5.90
N TYR A 57 21.44 -9.41 -5.67
CA TYR A 57 22.80 -9.27 -5.16
C TYR A 57 23.83 -8.89 -6.23
N ASN A 58 23.42 -8.84 -7.49
CA ASN A 58 24.34 -8.48 -8.56
C ASN A 58 24.58 -6.97 -8.57
N THR A 59 25.69 -6.55 -7.96
CA THR A 59 26.18 -5.16 -7.99
C THR A 59 27.12 -4.91 -9.17
N GLN A 60 27.32 -5.89 -10.06
CA GLN A 60 28.11 -5.69 -11.27
C GLN A 60 27.26 -4.96 -12.31
N ILE A 61 27.46 -3.65 -12.38
CA ILE A 61 26.89 -2.82 -13.44
C ILE A 61 27.74 -3.02 -14.68
N SER A 62 27.18 -3.64 -15.72
CA SER A 62 27.85 -3.75 -17.01
C SER A 62 28.06 -2.35 -17.60
N SER A 63 29.31 -1.90 -17.71
CA SER A 63 29.64 -0.62 -18.31
C SER A 63 30.23 -0.80 -19.70
N ASP A 64 29.71 -0.05 -20.68
CA ASP A 64 30.38 0.14 -21.97
C ASP A 64 31.49 1.19 -21.81
N GLY A 65 32.75 0.80 -22.06
CA GLY A 65 33.90 1.70 -21.99
C GLY A 65 33.75 2.94 -22.87
N LYS A 66 32.99 2.87 -23.95
CA LYS A 66 32.66 4.02 -24.82
C LYS A 66 31.73 5.02 -24.12
N VAL A 67 30.76 4.54 -23.35
CA VAL A 67 29.85 5.37 -22.56
C VAL A 67 30.60 6.05 -21.42
N ILE A 68 31.47 5.31 -20.71
CA ILE A 68 32.35 5.87 -19.68
C ILE A 68 33.28 6.92 -20.27
N TYR A 69 33.95 6.63 -21.39
CA TYR A 69 34.84 7.57 -22.06
C TYR A 69 34.12 8.85 -22.48
N ARG A 70 32.89 8.73 -23.00
CA ARG A 70 32.04 9.88 -23.34
C ARG A 70 31.65 10.70 -22.11
N ALA A 71 31.28 10.05 -21.00
CA ALA A 71 30.95 10.74 -19.75
C ALA A 71 32.16 11.49 -19.20
N ILE A 72 33.32 10.82 -19.09
CA ILE A 72 34.58 11.42 -18.66
C ILE A 72 34.96 12.60 -19.55
N GLY A 73 34.87 12.45 -20.88
CA GLY A 73 35.13 13.54 -21.83
C GLY A 73 34.19 14.74 -21.67
N GLY A 74 32.93 14.50 -21.28
CA GLY A 74 31.97 15.57 -20.94
C GLY A 74 32.35 16.34 -19.68
N TYR A 75 32.84 15.66 -18.65
CA TYR A 75 33.30 16.29 -17.38
C TYR A 75 34.67 16.97 -17.51
N GLN A 76 35.62 16.36 -18.21
CA GLN A 76 36.98 16.90 -18.36
C GLN A 76 37.07 17.98 -19.44
N GLY A 77 36.26 17.89 -20.49
CA GLY A 77 36.34 18.77 -21.66
C GLY A 77 35.47 20.01 -21.62
N GLY A 78 34.76 20.31 -20.53
CA GLY A 78 33.90 21.49 -20.42
C GLY A 78 32.72 21.52 -21.41
N ARG A 79 32.45 20.43 -22.13
CA ARG A 79 31.29 20.30 -23.02
C ARG A 79 30.09 19.79 -22.23
N GLN A 80 29.76 20.48 -21.15
CA GLN A 80 28.37 20.51 -20.72
C GLN A 80 27.61 21.21 -21.84
N SER A 81 27.00 20.45 -22.75
CA SER A 81 25.83 20.98 -23.45
C SER A 81 24.86 21.34 -22.34
N SER A 82 24.64 22.63 -22.17
CA SER A 82 23.67 23.22 -21.25
C SER A 82 22.43 22.32 -21.21
N ALA A 83 21.93 22.03 -20.01
CA ALA A 83 20.69 21.27 -19.86
C ALA A 83 19.67 21.80 -20.88
N PRO A 84 18.99 20.92 -21.64
CA PRO A 84 17.94 21.36 -22.56
C PRO A 84 17.02 22.31 -21.79
N PRO A 85 16.64 23.47 -22.34
CA PRO A 85 15.70 24.34 -21.66
C PRO A 85 14.50 23.50 -21.26
N PRO A 86 13.99 23.63 -20.02
CA PRO A 86 12.87 22.82 -19.56
C PRO A 86 11.77 22.93 -20.60
N SER A 87 11.39 21.80 -21.19
CA SER A 87 10.25 21.76 -22.09
C SER A 87 9.06 22.20 -21.25
N ALA A 88 8.50 23.37 -21.55
CA ALA A 88 7.33 23.87 -20.85
C ALA A 88 6.20 22.86 -21.04
N VAL A 89 5.92 22.07 -19.99
CA VAL A 89 4.73 21.25 -19.92
C VAL A 89 3.59 22.23 -19.69
N ILE A 90 2.79 22.47 -20.74
CA ILE A 90 1.52 23.19 -20.61
C ILE A 90 0.61 22.28 -19.78
N LEU A 91 0.54 22.55 -18.48
CA LEU A 91 -0.49 21.99 -17.62
C LEU A 91 -1.84 22.56 -18.09
N PRO A 92 -2.87 21.74 -18.31
CA PRO A 92 -4.21 22.26 -18.52
C PRO A 92 -4.58 23.14 -17.32
N VAL A 93 -4.82 24.43 -17.58
CA VAL A 93 -5.39 25.31 -16.57
C VAL A 93 -6.72 24.71 -16.12
N ALA A 94 -6.87 24.47 -14.82
CA ALA A 94 -8.14 24.07 -14.27
C ALA A 94 -9.13 25.21 -14.51
N THR A 95 -10.10 25.00 -15.41
CA THR A 95 -11.27 25.86 -15.54
C THR A 95 -11.96 25.92 -14.17
N PRO A 96 -12.02 27.07 -13.49
CA PRO A 96 -12.78 27.17 -12.26
C PRO A 96 -14.26 26.91 -12.60
N PRO A 97 -15.00 26.16 -11.76
CA PRO A 97 -16.41 25.92 -12.00
C PRO A 97 -17.15 27.25 -12.01
N ASN A 98 -17.83 27.53 -13.12
CA ASN A 98 -18.75 28.65 -13.25
C ASN A 98 -19.81 28.55 -12.15
N GLY A 99 -19.77 29.46 -11.18
CA GLY A 99 -20.89 29.67 -10.27
C GLY A 99 -20.48 29.96 -8.83
N ALA A 100 -20.17 31.23 -8.54
CA ALA A 100 -20.49 31.86 -7.27
C ALA A 100 -20.33 33.38 -7.41
N ALA A 101 -21.16 33.98 -8.26
CA ALA A 101 -21.53 35.38 -8.09
C ALA A 101 -22.77 35.40 -7.18
N ARG A 102 -22.57 35.66 -5.89
CA ARG A 102 -23.53 36.38 -5.07
C ARG A 102 -22.90 36.91 -3.80
#